data_AF-A0A7C5JWM3-F1
#
_entry.id   AF-A0A7C5JWM3-F1
#
_cell.length_a   1.000
_cell.length_b   1.000
_cell.length_c   1.000
_cell.angle_alpha   90.00
_cell.angle_beta   90.00
_cell.angle_gamma   90.00
#
_symmetry.space_group_name_H-M   'P 1'
#
loop_
_entity.id
_entity.type
_entity.pdbx_description
1 polymer ?
#
loop_
_entity_poly.entity_id
_entity_poly.type
_entity_poly.pdbx_seq_one_letter_code
_entity_poly.pdbx_strand_id
1 'polypeptide(L)'
;ARMPDGGGYRLSGSAPPMEVSLRGMTVDEALEALERHLDSAYLAGMPFLRIVHGKGTGRLREAVRRALAQSPYVEAFEPAMPSEGGEGVTIVQLSVD
;
A
#
# COMPACT_ATOMS: atom_id res chain seq x y z
N ALA A 1 -15.55 -1.07 -36.91
CA ALA A 1 -14.72 0.14 -36.91
C ALA A 1 -13.96 0.18 -35.60
N ARG A 2 -12.65 0.41 -35.70
CA ARG A 2 -11.61 0.32 -34.67
C ARG A 2 -11.75 1.50 -33.71
N MET A 3 -11.88 1.24 -32.41
CA MET A 3 -11.63 2.28 -31.41
C MET A 3 -10.16 2.72 -31.52
N PRO A 4 -9.85 4.03 -31.51
CA PRO A 4 -8.48 4.49 -31.58
C PRO A 4 -7.74 4.12 -30.30
N ASP A 5 -6.52 3.66 -30.51
CA ASP A 5 -5.57 3.17 -29.53
C ASP A 5 -5.42 4.20 -28.40
N GLY A 6 -6.10 3.96 -27.27
CA GLY A 6 -5.93 4.73 -26.05
C GLY A 6 -4.49 4.59 -25.62
N GLY A 7 -3.69 5.61 -25.93
CA GLY A 7 -2.26 5.67 -25.71
C GLY A 7 -1.96 5.35 -24.27
N GLY A 8 -1.64 4.08 -24.02
CA GLY A 8 -1.20 3.60 -22.73
C GLY A 8 0.03 4.38 -22.37
N TYR A 9 -0.09 5.20 -21.33
CA TYR A 9 1.07 5.60 -20.56
C TYR A 9 1.61 4.32 -19.91
N ARG A 10 2.36 3.53 -20.67
CA ARG A 10 3.29 2.58 -20.09
C ARG A 10 4.34 3.44 -19.42
N LEU A 11 4.07 3.77 -18.16
CA LEU A 11 5.11 4.09 -17.21
C LEU A 11 6.17 3.03 -17.40
N SER A 12 7.30 3.41 -17.97
CA SER A 12 8.53 2.62 -17.96
C SER A 12 9.12 2.62 -16.54
N GLY A 13 8.27 2.40 -15.53
CA GLY A 13 8.64 2.17 -14.14
C GLY A 13 8.37 0.71 -13.85
N SER A 14 9.38 -0.01 -13.38
CA SER A 14 9.17 -1.30 -12.74
C SER A 14 8.06 -1.18 -11.69
N ALA A 15 7.23 -2.22 -11.54
CA ALA A 15 6.26 -2.30 -10.44
C ALA A 15 6.96 -1.95 -9.10
N PRO A 16 6.28 -1.22 -8.20
CA PRO A 16 6.90 -0.84 -6.94
C PRO A 16 7.20 -2.11 -6.11
N PRO A 17 8.11 -2.02 -5.13
CA PRO A 17 8.35 -3.12 -4.21
C PRO A 17 7.05 -3.56 -3.51
N MET A 18 6.91 -4.87 -3.28
CA MET A 18 5.76 -5.42 -2.54
C MET A 18 5.71 -4.96 -1.08
N GLU A 19 6.82 -4.44 -0.55
CA GLU A 19 6.94 -3.95 0.82
C GLU A 19 7.36 -2.48 0.83
N VAL A 20 6.68 -1.67 1.66
CA VAL A 20 7.09 -0.30 1.97
C VAL A 20 7.29 -0.15 3.47
N SER A 21 8.40 0.46 3.88
CA SER A 21 8.68 0.75 5.29
C SER A 21 8.41 2.21 5.61
N LEU A 22 7.57 2.43 6.62
CA LEU A 22 7.16 3.73 7.13
C LEU A 22 7.81 4.03 8.50
N ARG A 23 8.78 3.20 8.92
CA ARG A 23 9.43 3.33 10.23
C ARG A 23 10.27 4.61 10.28
N GLY A 24 10.21 5.29 11.42
CA GLY A 24 10.97 6.51 11.66
C GLY A 24 10.35 7.76 11.03
N MET A 25 9.29 7.61 10.22
CA MET A 25 8.53 8.73 9.68
C MET A 25 7.59 9.30 10.74
N THR A 26 7.29 10.59 10.59
CA THR A 26 6.11 11.20 11.22
C THR A 26 4.83 10.58 10.63
N VAL A 27 3.69 10.84 11.27
CA VAL A 27 2.40 10.32 10.76
C VAL A 27 2.10 10.88 9.38
N ASP A 28 2.31 12.17 9.16
CA ASP A 28 1.97 12.82 7.89
C ASP A 28 2.85 12.30 6.74
N GLU A 29 4.17 12.19 6.95
CA GLU A 29 5.10 11.58 5.98
C GLU A 29 4.74 10.13 5.65
N ALA A 30 4.35 9.35 6.68
CA ALA A 30 3.96 7.96 6.50
C ALA A 30 2.68 7.82 5.67
N LEU A 31 1.69 8.69 5.89
CA LEU A 31 0.44 8.67 5.15
C LEU A 31 0.64 9.08 3.68
N GLU A 32 1.46 10.10 3.44
CA GLU A 32 1.80 10.55 2.08
C GLU A 32 2.58 9.46 1.31
N ALA A 33 3.53 8.79 1.98
CA ALA A 33 4.27 7.67 1.40
C ALA A 33 3.37 6.45 1.13
N LEU A 34 2.45 6.14 2.04
CA LEU A 34 1.48 5.07 1.89
C LEU A 34 0.57 5.30 0.67
N GLU A 35 0.00 6.49 0.53
CA GLU A 35 -0.91 6.84 -0.56
C GLU A 35 -0.25 6.66 -1.93
N ARG A 36 0.95 7.21 -2.12
CA ARG A 36 1.71 7.03 -3.37
C ARG A 36 2.01 5.57 -3.68
N HIS A 37 2.30 4.77 -2.65
CA HIS A 37 2.66 3.37 -2.81
C HIS A 37 1.45 2.51 -3.17
N LEU A 38 0.28 2.79 -2.56
CA LEU A 38 -0.99 2.15 -2.91
C LEU A 38 -1.37 2.45 -4.36
N ASP A 39 -1.32 3.71 -4.78
CA ASP A 39 -1.65 4.12 -6.15
C ASP A 39 -0.73 3.43 -7.18
N SER A 40 0.58 3.47 -6.96
CA SER A 40 1.56 2.83 -7.85
C SER A 40 1.38 1.31 -7.93
N ALA A 41 1.06 0.66 -6.82
CA ALA A 41 0.88 -0.79 -6.77
C ALA A 41 -0.45 -1.22 -7.41
N TYR A 42 -1.51 -0.45 -7.19
CA TYR A 42 -2.80 -0.66 -7.83
C TYR A 42 -2.71 -0.50 -9.35
N LEU A 43 -2.07 0.57 -9.84
CA LEU A 43 -1.81 0.76 -11.27
C LEU A 43 -0.93 -0.35 -11.88
N ALA A 44 -0.05 -0.95 -11.08
CA ALA A 44 0.77 -2.10 -11.47
C ALA A 44 0.00 -3.44 -11.39
N GLY A 45 -1.27 -3.45 -10.99
CA GLY A 45 -2.09 -4.66 -10.85
C GLY A 45 -1.56 -5.61 -9.78
N MET A 46 -0.92 -5.10 -8.74
CA MET A 46 -0.37 -5.93 -7.67
C MET A 46 -1.52 -6.51 -6.83
N PRO A 47 -1.47 -7.80 -6.46
CA PRO A 47 -2.54 -8.41 -5.68
C PRO A 47 -2.51 -8.00 -4.19
N PHE A 48 -1.34 -7.65 -3.67
CA PHE A 48 -1.18 -7.27 -2.27
C PHE A 48 0.08 -6.44 -2.02
N LEU A 49 0.12 -5.82 -0.84
CA LEU A 49 1.26 -5.08 -0.29
C LEU A 49 1.52 -5.42 1.17
N ARG A 50 2.77 -5.21 1.59
CA ARG A 50 3.23 -5.27 2.99
C ARG A 50 3.61 -3.87 3.46
N ILE A 51 2.95 -3.37 4.50
CA ILE A 51 3.20 -2.04 5.05
C ILE A 51 3.89 -2.18 6.40
N VAL A 52 5.18 -1.84 6.48
CA VAL A 52 5.99 -1.95 7.70
C VAL A 52 5.99 -0.61 8.44
N HIS A 53 5.05 -0.43 9.35
CA HIS A 53 4.95 0.75 10.22
C HIS A 53 5.64 0.58 11.59
N GLY A 54 6.04 -0.65 11.94
CA GLY A 54 6.65 -0.98 13.23
C GLY A 54 5.62 -1.09 14.36
N LYS A 55 6.05 -1.65 15.50
CA LYS A 55 5.18 -1.88 16.67
C LYS A 55 5.05 -0.62 17.52
N GLY A 56 6.20 -0.07 17.96
CA GLY A 56 6.33 1.20 18.69
C GLY A 56 5.25 1.44 19.73
N THR A 57 4.82 2.70 19.83
CA THR A 57 3.63 3.11 20.60
C THR A 57 2.31 2.74 19.91
N GLY A 58 2.35 2.22 18.68
CA GLY A 58 1.17 1.95 17.86
C GLY A 58 0.62 3.13 17.07
N ARG A 59 1.16 4.33 17.23
CA ARG A 59 0.64 5.55 16.58
C ARG A 59 0.65 5.46 15.04
N LEU A 60 1.74 4.98 14.44
CA LEU A 60 1.81 4.76 12.99
C LEU A 60 0.88 3.64 12.54
N ARG A 61 0.81 2.53 13.28
CA ARG A 61 -0.12 1.41 13.00
C ARG A 61 -1.57 1.91 12.91
N GLU A 62 -2.00 2.69 13.89
CA GLU A 62 -3.36 3.22 13.96
C GLU A 62 -3.67 4.18 12.82
N ALA A 63 -2.75 5.12 12.53
CA ALA A 63 -2.90 6.05 11.41
C ALA A 63 -2.97 5.32 10.06
N VAL A 64 -2.05 4.39 9.80
CA VAL A 64 -2.01 3.58 8.58
C VAL A 64 -3.30 2.79 8.42
N ARG A 65 -3.75 2.05 9.43
CA ARG A 65 -4.98 1.25 9.35
C ARG A 65 -6.23 2.09 9.12
N ARG A 66 -6.29 3.31 9.70
CA ARG A 66 -7.38 4.26 9.40
C ARG A 66 -7.36 4.75 7.96
N ALA A 67 -6.18 5.03 7.40
CA ALA A 67 -6.06 5.43 6.01
C ALA A 67 -6.44 4.30 5.05
N LEU A 68 -5.97 3.07 5.33
CA LEU A 68 -6.32 1.88 4.54
C LEU A 68 -7.84 1.64 4.51
N ALA A 69 -8.52 1.78 5.65
CA ALA A 69 -9.97 1.61 5.74
C ALA A 69 -10.79 2.63 4.93
N GLN A 70 -10.17 3.74 4.52
CA GLN A 70 -10.81 4.80 3.72
C GLN A 70 -10.32 4.80 2.26
N SER A 71 -9.35 3.94 1.93
CA SER A 71 -8.72 3.94 0.62
C SER A 71 -9.59 3.20 -0.41
N PRO A 72 -9.83 3.79 -1.60
CA PRO A 72 -10.55 3.10 -2.67
C PRO A 72 -9.74 1.98 -3.32
N TYR A 73 -8.42 1.92 -3.08
CA TYR A 73 -7.52 0.90 -3.64
C TYR A 73 -7.49 -0.39 -2.83
N VAL A 74 -8.09 -0.40 -1.62
CA VAL A 74 -7.93 -1.47 -0.64
C VAL A 74 -9.22 -2.25 -0.51
N GLU A 75 -9.14 -3.57 -0.76
CA GLU A 75 -10.26 -4.49 -0.54
C GLU A 75 -10.32 -4.95 0.92
N ALA A 76 -9.17 -5.34 1.47
CA ALA A 76 -9.06 -5.81 2.84
C ALA A 76 -7.64 -5.60 3.38
N PHE A 77 -7.48 -5.63 4.72
CA PHE A 77 -6.17 -5.62 5.35
C PHE A 77 -6.19 -6.30 6.72
N GLU A 78 -5.06 -6.88 7.09
CA GLU A 78 -4.88 -7.62 8.34
C GLU A 78 -3.45 -7.48 8.88
N PRO A 79 -3.20 -7.69 10.18
CA PRO A 79 -1.83 -7.79 10.68
C PRO A 79 -1.12 -9.01 10.07
N ALA A 80 0.18 -8.90 9.83
CA ALA A 80 0.97 -10.05 9.39
C ALA A 80 1.05 -11.14 10.48
N MET A 81 1.43 -12.36 10.08
CA MET A 81 1.71 -13.44 11.03
C MET A 81 2.82 -13.05 12.02
N PRO A 82 2.84 -13.58 13.26
CA PRO A 82 3.88 -13.27 14.24
C PRO A 82 5.32 -13.50 13.72
N SER A 83 5.52 -14.54 12.92
CA SER A 83 6.79 -14.89 12.26
C SER A 83 7.18 -13.92 11.12
N GLU A 84 6.25 -13.11 10.65
CA GLU A 84 6.41 -12.21 9.48
C GLU A 84 6.33 -10.73 9.85
N GLY A 85 6.40 -10.42 11.16
CA GLY A 85 6.41 -9.06 11.70
C GLY A 85 5.26 -8.74 12.66
N GLY A 86 4.20 -9.56 12.69
CA GLY A 86 3.05 -9.40 13.58
C GLY A 86 2.39 -8.01 13.45
N GLU A 87 1.96 -7.47 14.59
CA GLU A 87 1.43 -6.10 14.76
C GLU A 87 2.36 -4.96 14.29
N GLY A 88 3.57 -5.25 13.79
CA GLY A 88 4.46 -4.26 13.17
C GLY A 88 4.26 -4.11 11.67
N VAL A 89 3.47 -4.98 11.05
CA VAL A 89 3.26 -5.07 9.61
C VAL A 89 1.78 -5.28 9.33
N THR A 90 1.25 -4.51 8.39
CA THR A 90 -0.10 -4.71 7.85
C THR A 90 0.00 -5.29 6.44
N ILE A 91 -0.66 -6.41 6.19
CA ILE A 91 -0.85 -6.99 4.86
C ILE A 91 -2.11 -6.36 4.26
N VAL A 92 -2.00 -5.86 3.04
CA VAL A 92 -3.08 -5.15 2.34
C VAL A 92 -3.39 -5.93 1.07
N GLN A 93 -4.65 -6.34 0.91
CA GLN A 93 -5.19 -6.86 -0.35
C GLN A 93 -5.69 -5.68 -1.17
N LEU A 94 -5.19 -5.54 -2.40
CA LEU A 94 -5.58 -4.46 -3.30
C LEU A 94 -6.80 -4.88 -4.11
N SER A 95 -7.70 -3.93 -4.34
CA SER A 95 -8.80 -4.12 -5.28
C SER A 95 -8.24 -4.36 -6.69
N VAL A 96 -8.90 -5.25 -7.43
CA VAL A 96 -8.66 -5.46 -8.85
C VAL A 96 -9.85 -4.89 -9.63
N ASP A 97 -9.56 -4.09 -10.65
CA ASP A 97 -10.55 -3.63 -11.63
C ASP A 97 -11.00 -4.75 -12.57
#